data_AF-A0A8W8JN88-F1
#
_entry.id   AF-A0A8W8JN88-F1
#
_cell.length_a   1.000
_cell.length_b   1.000
_cell.length_c   1.000
_cell.angle_alpha   90.00
_cell.angle_beta   90.00
_cell.angle_gamma   90.00
#
_symmetry.space_group_name_H-M   'P 1'
#
loop_
_entity.id
_entity.type
_entity.pdbx_description
1 polymer ?
#
loop_
_entity_poly.entity_id
_entity_poly.type
_entity_poly.pdbx_seq_one_letter_code
_entity_poly.pdbx_strand_id
1 'polypeptide(L)'
;MGNCRQWSLMLVVVVMEMVDLACDWFFFSQLHQTDDKYVTQNIHLKWLVLAFGVVGTFSFIFEIINLGFEVFSDRGPCLYADTVSTVTTWVEDVPQICLALTVAIHQRSLIHWIQFVKAAWALMELIVRGVGQCLYCCVISERHSKKLNYCVAVFKFIAQVVILGCTIAVLVHLLK
;
A
#
# COMPACT_ATOMS: atom_id res chain seq x y z
N MET A 1 -23.77 13.93 12.33
CA MET A 1 -24.14 13.84 10.89
C MET A 1 -22.84 13.96 10.09
N GLY A 2 -22.34 12.86 9.51
CA GLY A 2 -21.11 12.91 8.72
C GLY A 2 -21.30 13.79 7.49
N ASN A 3 -20.45 14.79 7.29
CA ASN A 3 -20.50 15.67 6.13
C ASN A 3 -20.27 14.84 4.86
N CYS A 4 -20.95 15.18 3.75
CA CYS A 4 -20.81 14.49 2.45
C CYS A 4 -19.33 14.31 2.04
N ARG A 5 -18.47 15.28 2.38
CA ARG A 5 -17.02 15.23 2.20
C ARG A 5 -16.31 14.10 2.96
N GLN A 6 -16.74 13.80 4.18
CA GLN A 6 -16.15 12.72 4.99
C GLN A 6 -16.53 11.35 4.42
N TRP A 7 -17.78 11.19 4.00
CA TRP A 7 -18.25 9.98 3.32
C TRP A 7 -17.55 9.73 1.99
N SER A 8 -17.36 10.77 1.17
CA SER A 8 -16.63 10.63 -0.09
C SER A 8 -15.17 10.25 0.12
N LEU A 9 -14.49 10.84 1.12
CA LEU A 9 -13.11 10.48 1.45
C LEU A 9 -13.02 9.03 1.97
N MET A 10 -13.95 8.63 2.83
CA MET A 10 -14.03 7.25 3.32
C MET A 10 -14.19 6.25 2.19
N LEU A 11 -15.10 6.52 1.25
CA LEU A 11 -15.33 5.66 0.10
C LEU A 11 -14.09 5.57 -0.80
N VAL A 12 -13.41 6.69 -1.05
CA VAL A 12 -12.17 6.69 -1.84
C VAL A 12 -11.09 5.84 -1.19
N VAL A 13 -10.83 6.02 0.12
CA VAL A 13 -9.83 5.23 0.85
C VAL A 13 -10.20 3.74 0.84
N VAL A 14 -11.45 3.40 1.14
CA VAL A 14 -11.90 1.99 1.14
C VAL A 14 -11.75 1.34 -0.23
N VAL A 15 -12.19 2.02 -1.30
CA VAL A 15 -12.02 1.51 -2.67
C VAL A 15 -10.53 1.35 -2.98
N MET A 16 -9.72 2.30 -2.53
CA MET A 16 -8.30 2.27 -2.83
C MET A 16 -7.59 1.06 -2.21
N GLU A 17 -7.79 0.86 -0.92
CA GLU A 17 -7.20 -0.25 -0.17
C GLU A 17 -7.79 -1.60 -0.61
N MET A 18 -9.09 -1.65 -1.00
CA MET A 18 -9.68 -2.86 -1.58
C MET A 18 -9.02 -3.27 -2.90
N VAL A 19 -8.70 -2.31 -3.76
CA VAL A 19 -8.05 -2.60 -5.05
C VAL A 19 -6.63 -3.12 -4.83
N ASP A 20 -5.88 -2.55 -3.88
CA ASP A 20 -4.54 -3.03 -3.58
C ASP A 20 -4.57 -4.45 -2.99
N LEU A 21 -5.45 -4.68 -2.01
CA LEU A 21 -5.67 -6.00 -1.42
C LEU A 21 -6.09 -7.02 -2.49
N ALA A 22 -6.98 -6.64 -3.42
CA ALA A 22 -7.34 -7.52 -4.52
C ALA A 22 -6.13 -7.85 -5.40
N CYS A 23 -5.31 -6.85 -5.77
CA CYS A 23 -4.10 -7.06 -6.55
C CYS A 23 -3.12 -8.03 -5.87
N ASP A 24 -3.04 -7.97 -4.55
CA ASP A 24 -2.22 -8.86 -3.73
C ASP A 24 -2.66 -10.31 -3.74
N TRP A 25 -3.95 -10.54 -3.53
CA TRP A 25 -4.51 -11.89 -3.62
C TRP A 25 -4.44 -12.43 -5.04
N PHE A 26 -4.63 -11.59 -6.07
CA PHE A 26 -4.44 -11.99 -7.46
C PHE A 26 -2.98 -12.34 -7.76
N PHE A 27 -2.02 -11.56 -7.26
CA PHE A 27 -0.60 -11.85 -7.40
C PHE A 27 -0.24 -13.18 -6.74
N PHE A 28 -0.71 -13.43 -5.52
CA PHE A 28 -0.52 -14.71 -4.85
C PHE A 28 -1.15 -15.88 -5.63
N SER A 29 -2.39 -15.73 -6.10
CA SER A 29 -3.08 -16.78 -6.86
C SER A 29 -2.31 -17.18 -8.12
N GLN A 30 -1.80 -16.19 -8.86
CA GLN A 30 -1.00 -16.42 -10.07
C GLN A 30 0.35 -17.05 -9.75
N LEU A 31 1.01 -16.58 -8.68
CA LEU A 31 2.27 -17.15 -8.21
C LEU A 31 2.09 -18.60 -7.72
N HIS A 32 0.96 -18.92 -7.10
CA HIS A 32 0.65 -20.25 -6.60
C HIS A 32 0.44 -21.24 -7.75
N GLN A 33 -0.33 -20.84 -8.77
CA GLN A 33 -0.64 -21.64 -9.96
C GLN A 33 0.53 -21.78 -10.94
N THR A 34 1.60 -21.00 -10.76
CA THR A 34 2.77 -21.04 -11.62
C THR A 34 3.72 -22.18 -11.22
N ASP A 35 4.05 -23.04 -12.20
CA ASP A 35 5.02 -24.14 -12.13
C ASP A 35 6.43 -23.72 -12.61
N ASP A 36 6.78 -22.46 -12.39
CA ASP A 36 8.10 -21.95 -12.76
C ASP A 36 9.20 -22.57 -11.88
N LYS A 37 10.32 -22.95 -12.50
CA LYS A 37 11.44 -23.58 -11.80
C LYS A 37 12.02 -22.70 -10.68
N TYR A 38 12.11 -21.39 -10.88
CA TYR A 38 12.61 -20.46 -9.88
C TYR A 38 11.68 -20.39 -8.67
N VAL A 39 10.37 -20.28 -8.91
CA VAL A 39 9.37 -20.20 -7.84
C VAL A 39 9.23 -21.54 -7.11
N THR A 40 9.35 -22.66 -7.83
CA THR A 40 9.29 -24.01 -7.27
C THR A 40 10.52 -24.31 -6.40
N GLN A 41 11.71 -23.84 -6.80
CA GLN A 41 12.93 -23.94 -5.99
C GLN A 41 12.91 -23.00 -4.78
N ASN A 42 12.24 -21.85 -4.88
CA ASN A 42 12.13 -20.86 -3.82
C ASN A 42 10.73 -20.82 -3.21
N ILE A 43 10.29 -21.94 -2.65
CA ILE A 43 8.93 -22.07 -2.07
C ILE A 43 8.65 -21.02 -0.97
N HIS A 44 9.70 -20.54 -0.30
CA HIS A 44 9.62 -19.45 0.67
C HIS A 44 9.02 -18.16 0.09
N LEU A 45 9.20 -17.88 -1.21
CA LEU A 45 8.60 -16.71 -1.86
C LEU A 45 7.07 -16.80 -1.88
N LYS A 46 6.50 -17.98 -2.19
CA LYS A 46 5.04 -18.19 -2.15
C LYS A 46 4.49 -17.93 -0.74
N TRP A 47 5.19 -18.43 0.28
CA TRP A 47 4.81 -18.25 1.68
C TRP A 47 4.96 -16.81 2.17
N LEU A 48 6.02 -16.10 1.74
CA LEU A 48 6.22 -14.70 2.09
C LEU A 48 5.14 -13.81 1.48
N VAL A 49 4.82 -14.01 0.19
CA VAL A 49 3.73 -13.27 -0.48
C VAL A 49 2.39 -13.53 0.21
N LEU A 50 2.12 -14.78 0.60
CA LEU A 50 0.91 -15.11 1.38
C LEU A 50 0.91 -14.42 2.74
N ALA A 51 2.02 -14.45 3.46
CA ALA A 51 2.13 -13.86 4.79
C ALA A 51 1.86 -12.35 4.74
N PHE A 52 2.46 -11.64 3.77
CA PHE A 52 2.22 -10.21 3.61
C PHE A 52 0.79 -9.91 3.13
N GLY A 53 0.20 -10.70 2.23
CA GLY A 53 -1.22 -10.53 1.86
C GLY A 53 -2.21 -10.78 3.01
N VAL A 54 -1.90 -11.72 3.92
CA VAL A 54 -2.69 -11.94 5.15
C VAL A 54 -2.53 -10.76 6.10
N VAL A 55 -1.30 -10.29 6.32
CA VAL A 55 -1.03 -9.08 7.12
C VAL A 55 -1.79 -7.89 6.54
N GLY A 56 -1.80 -7.75 5.22
CA GLY A 56 -2.52 -6.69 4.54
C GLY A 56 -4.03 -6.74 4.69
N THR A 57 -4.60 -7.95 4.71
CA THR A 57 -6.02 -8.12 5.05
C THR A 57 -6.33 -7.61 6.46
N PHE A 58 -5.43 -7.85 7.43
CA PHE A 58 -5.60 -7.33 8.79
C PHE A 58 -5.39 -5.81 8.86
N SER A 59 -4.39 -5.27 8.15
CA SER A 59 -4.16 -3.83 8.01
C SER A 59 -5.41 -3.13 7.48
N PHE A 60 -5.99 -3.63 6.38
CA PHE A 60 -7.19 -3.10 5.76
C PHE A 60 -8.39 -3.06 6.72
N ILE A 61 -8.64 -4.17 7.44
CA ILE A 61 -9.72 -4.23 8.44
C ILE A 61 -9.47 -3.19 9.54
N PHE A 62 -8.23 -3.07 10.01
CA PHE A 62 -7.86 -2.11 11.05
C PHE A 62 -8.05 -0.66 10.57
N GLU A 63 -7.67 -0.35 9.34
CA GLU A 63 -7.86 0.97 8.73
C GLU A 63 -9.34 1.33 8.57
N ILE A 64 -10.18 0.41 8.11
CA ILE A 64 -11.63 0.63 8.03
C ILE A 64 -12.22 0.91 9.41
N ILE A 65 -11.83 0.14 10.42
CA ILE A 65 -12.34 0.32 11.78
C ILE A 65 -11.91 1.69 12.32
N ASN A 66 -10.64 2.07 12.16
CA ASN A 66 -10.13 3.34 12.65
C ASN A 66 -10.76 4.54 11.93
N LEU A 67 -10.93 4.43 10.61
CA LEU A 67 -11.61 5.43 9.78
C LEU A 67 -13.10 5.52 10.12
N GLY A 68 -13.74 4.39 10.42
CA GLY A 68 -15.10 4.35 10.95
C GLY A 68 -15.21 5.07 12.28
N PHE A 69 -14.29 4.86 13.22
CA PHE A 69 -14.26 5.61 14.47
C PHE A 69 -14.07 7.11 14.25
N GLU A 70 -13.25 7.51 13.28
CA GLU A 70 -13.04 8.93 12.93
C GLU A 70 -14.30 9.60 12.37
N VAL A 71 -15.10 8.87 11.59
CA VAL A 71 -16.32 9.40 10.94
C VAL A 71 -17.55 9.32 11.85
N PHE A 72 -17.68 8.25 12.64
CA PHE A 72 -18.90 7.96 13.41
C PHE A 72 -18.79 8.24 14.91
N SER A 73 -17.59 8.44 15.46
CA SER A 73 -17.41 8.68 16.89
C SER A 73 -16.95 10.12 17.17
N ASP A 74 -17.67 10.81 18.04
CA ASP A 74 -17.24 12.13 18.57
C ASP A 74 -15.95 12.05 19.41
N ARG A 75 -15.48 10.83 19.71
CA ARG A 75 -14.21 10.59 20.44
C ARG A 75 -12.96 10.83 19.59
N GLY A 76 -13.11 11.00 18.27
CA GLY A 76 -12.00 11.10 17.33
C GLY A 76 -11.32 9.74 17.06
N PRO A 77 -10.32 9.70 16.17
CA PRO A 77 -9.66 8.46 15.77
C PRO A 77 -8.85 7.86 16.94
N CYS A 78 -8.82 6.51 17.03
CA CYS A 78 -8.04 5.81 18.06
C CYS A 78 -6.53 6.00 17.87
N LEU A 79 -6.08 6.03 16.61
CA LEU A 79 -4.72 6.37 16.21
C LEU A 79 -4.78 7.37 15.07
N TYR A 80 -3.82 8.30 15.00
CA TYR A 80 -3.71 9.23 13.88
C TYR A 80 -3.68 8.44 12.57
N ALA A 81 -4.64 8.74 11.68
CA ALA A 81 -4.76 8.07 10.38
C ALA A 81 -3.44 8.08 9.60
N ASP A 82 -2.67 9.17 9.71
CA ASP A 82 -1.34 9.28 9.13
C ASP A 82 -0.34 8.26 9.68
N THR A 83 -0.34 8.00 10.99
CA THR A 83 0.56 7.03 11.61
C THR A 83 0.18 5.60 11.21
N VAL A 84 -1.12 5.29 11.22
CA VAL A 84 -1.61 3.97 10.79
C VAL A 84 -1.22 3.70 9.34
N SER A 85 -1.55 4.62 8.44
CA SER A 85 -1.18 4.56 7.02
C SER A 85 0.33 4.46 6.77
N THR A 86 1.17 5.00 7.66
CA THR A 86 2.64 4.86 7.53
C THR A 86 3.09 3.47 7.93
N VAL A 87 2.52 2.92 9.00
CA VAL A 87 2.87 1.61 9.52
C VAL A 87 2.42 0.53 8.54
N THR A 88 1.19 0.62 8.03
CA THR A 88 0.66 -0.32 7.03
C THR A 88 1.55 -0.32 5.79
N THR A 89 1.87 0.85 5.23
CA THR A 89 2.76 0.92 4.07
C THR A 89 4.14 0.31 4.26
N TRP A 90 4.76 0.44 5.44
CA TRP A 90 6.06 -0.17 5.71
C TRP A 90 5.99 -1.68 5.96
N VAL A 91 4.89 -2.15 6.54
CA VAL A 91 4.71 -3.55 6.94
C VAL A 91 4.16 -4.39 5.78
N GLU A 92 3.43 -3.78 4.86
CA GLU A 92 2.67 -4.44 3.79
C GLU A 92 3.19 -3.99 2.42
N ASP A 93 2.91 -2.76 2.00
CA ASP A 93 3.14 -2.29 0.62
C ASP A 93 4.61 -2.43 0.20
N VAL A 94 5.54 -2.01 1.06
CA VAL A 94 6.99 -2.04 0.79
C VAL A 94 7.49 -3.48 0.62
N PRO A 95 7.29 -4.41 1.57
CA PRO A 95 7.64 -5.81 1.35
C PRO A 95 6.98 -6.42 0.11
N GLN A 96 5.71 -6.11 -0.14
CA GLN A 96 4.95 -6.74 -1.22
C GLN A 96 5.37 -6.26 -2.61
N ILE A 97 5.70 -4.97 -2.78
CA ILE A 97 6.28 -4.46 -4.04
C ILE A 97 7.72 -4.96 -4.25
N CYS A 98 8.52 -5.12 -3.18
CA CYS A 98 9.86 -5.70 -3.26
C CYS A 98 9.84 -7.18 -3.67
N LEU A 99 8.89 -7.96 -3.14
CA LEU A 99 8.66 -9.35 -3.56
C LEU A 99 8.19 -9.43 -5.01
N ALA A 100 7.25 -8.55 -5.40
CA ALA A 100 6.80 -8.45 -6.78
C ALA A 100 7.97 -8.15 -7.75
N LEU A 101 8.86 -7.22 -7.39
CA LEU A 101 10.07 -6.92 -8.16
C LEU A 101 11.02 -8.13 -8.24
N THR A 102 11.25 -8.81 -7.13
CA THR A 102 12.12 -9.99 -7.09
C THR A 102 11.62 -11.07 -8.04
N VAL A 103 10.30 -11.31 -8.05
CA VAL A 103 9.64 -12.24 -8.98
C VAL A 103 9.74 -11.75 -10.42
N ALA A 104 9.49 -10.47 -10.68
CA ALA A 104 9.56 -9.88 -12.03
C ALA A 104 10.96 -9.96 -12.67
N ILE A 105 12.03 -9.81 -11.86
CA ILE A 105 13.42 -9.92 -12.36
C ILE A 105 13.73 -11.35 -12.81
N HIS A 106 13.15 -12.35 -12.15
CA HIS A 106 13.47 -13.77 -12.39
C HIS A 106 12.47 -14.48 -13.31
N GLN A 107 11.30 -13.88 -13.58
CA GLN A 107 10.26 -14.45 -14.46
C GLN A 107 9.81 -13.47 -15.54
N ARG A 108 9.85 -13.90 -16.81
CA ARG A 108 9.51 -13.05 -17.96
C ARG A 108 8.06 -13.15 -18.48
N SER A 109 7.29 -14.21 -18.20
CA SER A 109 6.08 -14.48 -19.01
C SER A 109 4.73 -14.61 -18.29
N LEU A 110 4.65 -15.05 -17.03
CA LEU A 110 3.35 -15.47 -16.44
C LEU A 110 2.66 -14.40 -15.57
N ILE A 111 3.40 -13.48 -14.93
CA ILE A 111 2.83 -12.58 -13.89
C ILE A 111 2.78 -11.12 -14.35
N HIS A 112 2.94 -10.93 -15.65
CA HIS A 112 3.27 -9.65 -16.26
C HIS A 112 2.14 -8.61 -16.16
N TRP A 113 0.88 -9.03 -16.36
CA TRP A 113 -0.27 -8.14 -16.33
C TRP A 113 -0.62 -7.67 -14.92
N ILE A 114 -0.63 -8.59 -13.94
CA ILE A 114 -1.01 -8.24 -12.57
C ILE A 114 0.07 -7.37 -11.90
N GLN A 115 1.35 -7.62 -12.18
CA GLN A 115 2.44 -6.75 -11.73
C GLN A 115 2.36 -5.35 -12.35
N PHE A 116 1.93 -5.25 -13.62
CA PHE A 116 1.71 -3.96 -14.28
C PHE A 116 0.54 -3.19 -13.64
N VAL A 117 -0.59 -3.85 -13.38
CA VAL A 117 -1.74 -3.25 -12.70
C VAL A 117 -1.34 -2.79 -11.30
N LYS A 118 -0.62 -3.63 -10.55
CA LYS A 118 -0.14 -3.28 -9.21
C LYS A 118 0.85 -2.11 -9.23
N ALA A 119 1.77 -2.08 -10.18
CA ALA A 119 2.69 -0.97 -10.40
C ALA A 119 1.94 0.35 -10.71
N ALA A 120 0.97 0.30 -11.62
CA ALA A 120 0.14 1.47 -11.95
C ALA A 120 -0.68 1.94 -10.74
N TRP A 121 -1.18 1.00 -9.94
CA TRP A 121 -1.93 1.29 -8.73
C TRP A 121 -1.06 1.96 -7.66
N ALA A 122 0.14 1.42 -7.40
CA ALA A 122 1.11 2.00 -6.50
C ALA A 122 1.51 3.44 -6.90
N LEU A 123 1.60 3.74 -8.21
CA LEU A 123 1.81 5.11 -8.71
C LEU A 123 0.62 6.03 -8.42
N MET A 124 -0.60 5.56 -8.67
CA MET A 124 -1.82 6.32 -8.37
C MET A 124 -1.91 6.65 -6.88
N GLU A 125 -1.60 5.68 -6.03
CA GLU A 125 -1.60 5.85 -4.60
C GLU A 125 -0.53 6.83 -4.12
N LEU A 126 0.67 6.76 -4.69
CA LEU A 126 1.73 7.73 -4.41
C LEU A 126 1.30 9.15 -4.77
N ILE A 127 0.59 9.35 -5.89
CA ILE A 127 0.06 10.64 -6.29
C ILE A 127 -1.02 11.12 -5.31
N VAL A 128 -1.99 10.27 -4.96
CA VAL A 128 -3.08 10.63 -4.03
C VAL A 128 -2.53 10.98 -2.65
N ARG A 129 -1.64 10.16 -2.11
CA ARG A 129 -0.99 10.39 -0.80
C ARG A 129 -0.07 11.62 -0.84
N GLY A 130 0.65 11.84 -1.92
CA GLY A 130 1.52 13.03 -2.10
C GLY A 130 0.72 14.33 -2.19
N VAL A 131 -0.37 14.36 -2.95
CA VAL A 131 -1.29 15.50 -3.02
C VAL A 131 -1.96 15.73 -1.66
N GLY A 132 -2.39 14.66 -1.00
CA GLY A 132 -2.92 14.70 0.36
C GLY A 132 -1.93 15.35 1.32
N GLN A 133 -0.68 14.89 1.36
CA GLN A 133 0.37 15.48 2.20
C GLN A 133 0.65 16.94 1.86
N CYS A 134 0.67 17.33 0.58
CA CYS A 134 0.91 18.71 0.19
C CYS A 134 -0.22 19.63 0.70
N LEU A 135 -1.48 19.20 0.56
CA LEU A 135 -2.65 19.91 1.08
C LEU A 135 -2.68 19.94 2.62
N TYR A 136 -2.32 18.83 3.28
CA TYR A 136 -2.31 18.72 4.73
C TYR A 136 -1.10 19.43 5.37
N CYS A 137 0.08 19.45 4.74
CA CYS A 137 1.25 20.22 5.22
C CYS A 137 0.96 21.72 5.24
N CYS A 138 0.14 22.23 4.31
CA CYS A 138 -0.36 23.60 4.35
C CYS A 138 -1.29 23.88 5.55
N VAL A 139 -1.89 22.85 6.16
CA VAL A 139 -2.85 22.94 7.28
C VAL A 139 -2.23 22.54 8.64
N ILE A 140 -1.22 21.67 8.65
CA ILE A 140 -0.58 21.08 9.86
C ILE A 140 0.36 22.04 10.61
N SER A 141 0.60 23.25 10.08
CA SER A 141 1.41 24.29 10.74
C SER A 141 0.95 24.63 12.17
N GLU A 142 -0.26 24.22 12.59
CA GLU A 142 -0.88 24.60 13.87
C GLU A 142 -1.06 23.50 14.97
N ARG A 143 -0.60 22.24 14.85
CA ARG A 143 -0.87 21.22 15.93
C ARG A 143 0.32 20.50 16.59
N HIS A 144 0.02 19.98 17.79
CA HIS A 144 0.79 19.98 19.05
C HIS A 144 1.94 18.95 19.21
N SER A 145 2.51 18.36 18.16
CA SER A 145 3.73 17.52 18.30
C SER A 145 4.58 17.50 17.03
N LYS A 146 5.36 18.56 16.83
CA LYS A 146 6.19 18.78 15.62
C LYS A 146 7.16 17.63 15.34
N LYS A 147 7.72 16.98 16.38
CA LYS A 147 8.72 15.91 16.23
C LYS A 147 8.12 14.62 15.69
N LEU A 148 6.97 14.18 16.21
CA LEU A 148 6.32 12.95 15.75
C LEU A 148 5.80 13.12 14.31
N ASN A 149 5.18 14.27 14.01
CA ASN A 149 4.68 14.56 12.66
C ASN A 149 5.80 14.63 11.62
N TYR A 150 6.94 15.24 11.97
CA TYR A 150 8.11 15.26 11.09
C TYR A 150 8.67 13.85 10.85
N CYS A 151 8.78 13.04 11.90
CA CYS A 151 9.23 11.65 11.80
C CYS A 151 8.32 10.86 10.85
N VAL A 152 7.00 10.89 11.07
CA VAL A 152 5.99 10.22 10.25
C VAL A 152 6.07 10.71 8.79
N ALA A 153 6.20 12.01 8.55
CA ALA A 153 6.33 12.56 7.21
C ALA A 153 7.59 12.07 6.48
N VAL A 154 8.74 12.02 7.17
CA VAL A 154 10.00 11.50 6.62
C VAL A 154 9.88 10.01 6.32
N PHE A 155 9.32 9.21 7.23
CA PHE A 155 9.12 7.78 7.01
C PHE A 155 8.17 7.50 5.83
N LYS A 156 7.09 8.28 5.68
CA LYS A 156 6.21 8.20 4.50
C LYS A 156 6.96 8.55 3.22
N PHE A 157 7.75 9.62 3.22
CA PHE A 157 8.52 10.03 2.06
C PHE A 157 9.52 8.94 1.63
N ILE A 158 10.23 8.33 2.58
CA ILE A 158 11.17 7.24 2.29
C ILE A 158 10.42 6.04 1.69
N ALA A 159 9.29 5.64 2.28
CA ALA A 159 8.48 4.55 1.73
C ALA A 159 8.02 4.83 0.29
N GLN A 160 7.54 6.05 0.02
CA GLN A 160 7.15 6.47 -1.33
C GLN A 160 8.31 6.40 -2.32
N VAL A 161 9.52 6.82 -1.93
CA VAL A 161 10.72 6.70 -2.79
C VAL A 161 11.05 5.24 -3.08
N VAL A 162 10.96 4.36 -2.08
CA VAL A 162 11.19 2.91 -2.25
C VAL A 162 10.15 2.31 -3.20
N ILE A 163 8.86 2.60 -2.99
CA ILE A 163 7.76 2.13 -3.84
C ILE A 163 7.93 2.62 -5.27
N LEU A 164 8.26 3.90 -5.46
CA LEU A 164 8.50 4.49 -6.78
C LEU A 164 9.67 3.78 -7.48
N GLY A 165 10.79 3.58 -6.77
CA GLY A 165 11.96 2.87 -7.30
C GLY A 165 11.64 1.45 -7.72
N CYS A 166 10.93 0.69 -6.86
CA CYS A 166 10.52 -0.68 -7.16
C CYS A 166 9.54 -0.73 -8.33
N THR A 167 8.61 0.20 -8.39
CA THR A 167 7.61 0.31 -9.45
C THR A 167 8.24 0.61 -10.80
N ILE A 168 9.16 1.58 -10.87
CA ILE A 168 9.91 1.87 -12.09
C ILE A 168 10.73 0.65 -12.51
N ALA A 169 11.40 -0.02 -11.57
CA ALA A 169 12.21 -1.22 -11.87
C ALA A 169 11.34 -2.36 -12.43
N VAL A 170 10.16 -2.60 -11.85
CA VAL A 170 9.17 -3.55 -12.38
C VAL A 170 8.78 -3.15 -13.79
N LEU A 171 8.33 -1.91 -14.01
CA LEU A 171 7.88 -1.44 -15.33
C LEU A 171 8.98 -1.54 -16.40
N VAL A 172 10.23 -1.18 -16.09
CA VAL A 172 11.36 -1.29 -17.02
C VAL A 172 11.68 -2.73 -17.35
N HIS A 173 11.58 -3.65 -16.38
CA HIS A 173 11.79 -5.07 -16.62
C HIS A 173 10.66 -5.72 -17.41
N LEU A 174 9.42 -5.26 -17.19
CA LEU A 174 8.25 -5.72 -17.93
C LEU A 174 8.25 -5.21 -19.39
N LEU A 175 8.79 -4.03 -19.67
CA LEU A 175 8.83 -3.48 -21.03
C LEU A 175 9.98 -4.02 -21.92
N LYS A 176 10.86 -4.89 -21.39
CA LYS A 176 12.04 -5.46 -22.09
C LYS A 176 11.86 -6.93 -22.44
#